data_AF-A0AAW0D6W0-F1
#
_entry.id   AF-A0AAW0D6W0-F1
#
_cell.length_a   1.000
_cell.length_b   1.000
_cell.length_c   1.000
_cell.angle_alpha   90.00
_cell.angle_beta   90.00
_cell.angle_gamma   90.00
#
_symmetry.space_group_name_H-M   'P 1'
#
loop_
_entity.id
_entity.type
_entity.pdbx_description
1 polymer ?
#
loop_
_entity_poly.entity_id
_entity_poly.type
_entity_poly.pdbx_seq_one_letter_code
_entity_poly.pdbx_strand_id
1 'polypeptide(L)'
;MFFYPFSASALLVFALSVAAASSKGSMSSSAPNPSSSTASASAANPPKKSNKRGLAFAAENPTDVLKGNSSASVATWVYNWALVPPDYIAESGIEYIPMQWGAADIEKLAVTVKGLGAKTILAFNEPDFDQQSNINATFAAQLWMQYIQPLKQDGIRLGGPAISSGPSGLPWLQDFMAACSQCTIDFLPFHWYGSGSGGFFDYLYSLNGEFPHIPLWITEFAETSSNDSVVLDFMNQTITTLDGLDFVERYAWFGFFRPKDGSHYNLLDVNGNLNAAGQVYVDAAKKVVNALPNPTGSGPDGATNSAGGLTTVFPASDTGLTPGFATQTGNSGLRVGGNEIVKICGVGGAMFAAAVFGAALVW
;
A
#
# COMPACT_ATOMS: atom_id res chain seq x y z
N MET A 1 48.97 32.10 42.07
CA MET A 1 50.12 33.03 42.04
C MET A 1 50.97 32.62 40.84
N PHE A 2 51.20 33.36 39.76
CA PHE A 2 50.95 34.74 39.34
C PHE A 2 50.76 34.68 37.79
N PHE A 3 49.65 35.22 37.26
CA PHE A 3 49.56 36.39 36.35
C PHE A 3 50.07 36.23 34.88
N TYR A 4 49.13 36.27 33.92
CA TYR A 4 49.21 36.98 32.61
C TYR A 4 49.48 38.50 32.84
N PRO A 5 49.78 39.43 31.88
CA PRO A 5 49.26 39.56 30.49
C PRO A 5 50.13 40.43 29.47
N PHE A 6 49.44 41.02 28.47
CA PHE A 6 49.75 42.10 27.49
C PHE A 6 50.02 41.63 26.04
N SER A 7 49.19 41.90 25.01
CA SER A 7 48.48 43.11 24.48
C SER A 7 49.29 43.83 23.40
N ALA A 8 48.72 43.99 22.20
CA ALA A 8 48.40 45.29 21.59
C ALA A 8 48.01 45.16 20.10
N SER A 9 46.92 45.84 19.75
CA SER A 9 46.36 46.08 18.41
C SER A 9 47.16 47.11 17.61
N ALA A 10 47.06 47.09 16.27
CA ALA A 10 47.15 48.28 15.44
C ALA A 10 46.42 48.10 14.08
N LEU A 11 45.44 48.97 13.83
CA LEU A 11 44.83 49.30 12.54
C LEU A 11 45.62 50.45 11.90
N LEU A 12 45.79 50.47 10.57
CA LEU A 12 45.77 51.71 9.79
C LEU A 12 45.43 51.48 8.30
N VAL A 13 44.71 52.46 7.75
CA VAL A 13 44.04 52.56 6.44
C VAL A 13 44.79 53.57 5.52
N PHE A 14 44.39 53.60 4.24
CA PHE A 14 44.59 54.59 3.14
C PHE A 14 45.52 54.08 2.01
N ALA A 15 45.24 54.28 0.71
CA ALA A 15 44.59 55.42 0.06
C ALA A 15 43.87 55.10 -1.28
N LEU A 16 43.02 56.06 -1.66
CA LEU A 16 42.21 56.19 -2.87
C LEU A 16 43.00 56.88 -4.02
N SER A 17 42.61 56.67 -5.28
CA SER A 17 42.92 57.58 -6.41
C SER A 17 41.69 57.83 -7.27
N VAL A 18 41.54 59.09 -7.72
CA VAL A 18 40.40 59.71 -8.42
C VAL A 18 40.88 60.35 -9.74
N ALA A 19 40.04 60.35 -10.78
CA ALA A 19 39.94 61.39 -11.83
C ALA A 19 38.57 61.28 -12.53
N ALA A 20 37.58 62.18 -12.32
CA ALA A 20 37.24 63.43 -13.06
C ALA A 20 36.97 63.21 -14.59
N ALA A 21 35.76 63.27 -15.18
CA ALA A 21 34.61 64.22 -15.22
C ALA A 21 34.63 65.20 -16.41
N SER A 22 33.56 65.22 -17.24
CA SER A 22 33.05 66.42 -17.93
C SER A 22 31.64 66.23 -18.51
N SER A 23 30.81 67.25 -18.30
CA SER A 23 29.38 67.36 -18.58
C SER A 23 29.07 68.17 -19.85
N LYS A 24 27.88 67.99 -20.44
CA LYS A 24 27.06 69.07 -21.06
C LYS A 24 25.58 68.61 -21.12
N GLY A 25 24.66 69.48 -20.70
CA GLY A 25 23.22 69.21 -20.70
C GLY A 25 22.47 69.78 -21.91
N SER A 26 21.18 69.43 -22.05
CA SER A 26 20.04 70.36 -22.23
C SER A 26 18.76 69.65 -22.74
N MET A 27 17.63 70.08 -22.19
CA MET A 27 16.26 70.20 -22.75
C MET A 27 15.29 68.99 -22.92
N SER A 28 14.22 69.12 -22.14
CA SER A 28 12.84 68.61 -22.18
C SER A 28 12.23 68.19 -23.53
N SER A 29 11.53 67.04 -23.54
CA SER A 29 10.18 66.90 -24.14
C SER A 29 9.47 65.65 -23.59
N SER A 30 8.19 65.81 -23.26
CA SER A 30 7.30 64.79 -22.72
C SER A 30 6.35 64.27 -23.81
N ALA A 31 6.26 62.94 -23.97
CA ALA A 31 5.19 62.22 -24.68
C ALA A 31 5.19 60.72 -24.26
N PRO A 32 4.07 59.99 -24.38
CA PRO A 32 3.65 58.97 -23.41
C PRO A 32 4.24 57.58 -23.66
N ASN A 33 4.47 56.85 -22.55
CA ASN A 33 4.91 55.47 -22.53
C ASN A 33 3.74 54.53 -22.94
N PRO A 34 3.91 53.60 -23.88
CA PRO A 34 2.86 52.65 -24.25
C PRO A 34 2.63 51.65 -23.12
N SER A 35 1.39 51.57 -22.64
CA SER A 35 0.93 50.56 -21.68
C SER A 35 1.16 49.16 -22.25
N SER A 36 2.17 48.47 -21.75
CA SER A 36 2.32 47.03 -21.92
C SER A 36 1.26 46.33 -21.06
N SER A 37 0.27 45.73 -21.71
CA SER A 37 -0.64 44.79 -21.06
C SER A 37 0.13 43.56 -20.64
N THR A 38 0.64 43.55 -19.41
CA THR A 38 1.10 42.34 -18.74
C THR A 38 -0.09 41.41 -18.59
N ALA A 39 -0.17 40.42 -19.48
CA ALA A 39 -1.03 39.27 -19.30
C ALA A 39 -0.69 38.65 -17.94
N SER A 40 -1.62 38.76 -17.00
CA SER A 40 -1.49 38.11 -15.70
C SER A 40 -1.44 36.61 -15.96
N ALA A 41 -0.27 36.01 -15.74
CA ALA A 41 -0.16 34.57 -15.61
C ALA A 41 -1.09 34.17 -14.46
N SER A 42 -2.20 33.51 -14.80
CA SER A 42 -3.05 32.83 -13.83
C SER A 42 -2.14 31.96 -12.96
N ALA A 43 -2.12 32.22 -11.65
CA ALA A 43 -1.48 31.34 -10.70
C ALA A 43 -1.97 29.92 -10.97
N ALA A 44 -1.06 29.01 -11.33
CA ALA A 44 -1.38 27.60 -11.38
C ALA A 44 -1.92 27.20 -10.01
N ASN A 45 -3.10 26.59 -9.96
CA ASN A 45 -3.63 26.03 -8.73
C ASN A 45 -2.55 25.16 -8.07
N PRO A 46 -2.35 25.24 -6.74
CA PRO A 46 -1.42 24.35 -6.07
C PRO A 46 -1.81 22.90 -6.40
N PRO A 47 -0.84 22.01 -6.71
CA PRO A 47 -1.13 20.62 -7.01
C PRO A 47 -1.93 20.02 -5.85
N LYS A 48 -3.08 19.42 -6.18
CA LYS A 48 -4.00 18.79 -5.23
C LYS A 48 -3.22 17.75 -4.42
N LYS A 49 -3.25 17.83 -3.09
CA LYS A 49 -2.71 16.77 -2.23
C LYS A 49 -3.37 15.44 -2.64
N SER A 50 -2.57 14.52 -3.17
CA SER A 50 -3.00 13.19 -3.55
C SER A 50 -3.25 12.38 -2.28
N ASN A 51 -4.51 12.11 -1.97
CA ASN A 51 -4.95 11.33 -0.81
C ASN A 51 -4.85 9.81 -1.07
N LYS A 52 -3.97 9.37 -1.97
CA LYS A 52 -3.91 8.00 -2.51
C LYS A 52 -3.06 7.05 -1.67
N ARG A 53 -2.10 7.57 -0.89
CA ARG A 53 -1.10 6.77 -0.16
C ARG A 53 -1.72 6.05 1.03
N GLY A 54 -1.44 4.77 1.16
CA GLY A 54 -1.81 3.96 2.32
C GLY A 54 -0.66 3.14 2.86
N LEU A 55 -0.95 2.38 3.91
CA LEU A 55 0.03 1.56 4.62
C LEU A 55 -0.40 0.09 4.59
N ALA A 56 0.46 -0.76 4.02
CA ALA A 56 0.42 -2.21 4.25
C ALA A 56 1.20 -2.51 5.54
N PHE A 57 0.49 -2.65 6.67
CA PHE A 57 1.10 -2.66 8.00
C PHE A 57 1.22 -4.08 8.57
N ALA A 58 2.39 -4.68 8.36
CA ALA A 58 2.78 -5.94 8.97
C ALA A 58 3.33 -5.68 10.37
N ALA A 59 2.48 -5.88 11.38
CA ALA A 59 2.80 -5.48 12.73
C ALA A 59 3.82 -6.40 13.40
N GLU A 60 5.09 -5.98 13.42
CA GLU A 60 6.09 -6.51 14.35
C GLU A 60 6.24 -5.62 15.58
N ASN A 61 6.02 -4.32 15.42
CA ASN A 61 6.08 -3.31 16.48
C ASN A 61 4.80 -2.47 16.43
N PRO A 62 3.78 -2.77 17.26
CA PRO A 62 2.45 -2.15 17.19
C PRO A 62 2.44 -0.61 17.17
N THR A 63 3.34 0.02 17.93
CA THR A 63 3.41 1.48 18.04
C THR A 63 3.91 2.18 16.78
N ASP A 64 4.54 1.46 15.86
CA ASP A 64 5.14 2.06 14.67
C ASP A 64 4.06 2.64 13.74
N VAL A 65 2.84 2.10 13.75
CA VAL A 65 1.70 2.62 12.96
C VAL A 65 1.43 4.11 13.23
N LEU A 66 1.74 4.60 14.43
CA LEU A 66 1.55 6.01 14.81
C LEU A 66 2.42 6.97 13.99
N LYS A 67 3.53 6.50 13.40
CA LYS A 67 4.33 7.30 12.46
C LYS A 67 3.56 7.61 11.17
N GLY A 68 2.62 6.73 10.81
CA GLY A 68 1.71 6.89 9.69
C GLY A 68 0.65 7.97 9.87
N ASN A 69 0.41 8.44 11.11
CA ASN A 69 -0.56 9.50 11.41
C ASN A 69 0.10 10.78 11.96
N SER A 70 1.39 11.00 11.69
CA SER A 70 2.03 12.27 12.07
C SER A 70 1.42 13.46 11.30
N SER A 71 1.55 14.68 11.81
CA SER A 71 1.08 15.89 11.11
C SER A 71 1.74 16.14 9.75
N ALA A 72 2.87 15.48 9.50
CA ALA A 72 3.58 15.50 8.23
C ALA A 72 3.15 14.37 7.28
N SER A 73 2.40 13.38 7.77
CA SER A 73 2.02 12.20 7.01
C SER A 73 1.04 12.53 5.87
N VAL A 74 1.27 11.93 4.71
CA VAL A 74 0.31 11.91 3.58
C VAL A 74 -0.47 10.60 3.47
N ALA A 75 -0.20 9.62 4.34
CA ALA A 75 -0.94 8.36 4.36
C ALA A 75 -2.35 8.59 4.93
N THR A 76 -3.36 8.08 4.24
CA THR A 76 -4.78 8.31 4.60
C THR A 76 -5.52 7.04 4.98
N TRP A 77 -4.96 5.87 4.68
CA TRP A 77 -5.56 4.58 4.95
C TRP A 77 -4.52 3.51 5.31
N VAL A 78 -4.94 2.47 6.02
CA VAL A 78 -4.10 1.35 6.45
C VAL A 78 -4.87 0.05 6.37
N TYR A 79 -4.19 -1.04 6.02
CA TYR A 79 -4.70 -2.40 6.17
C TYR A 79 -3.57 -3.31 6.67
N ASN A 80 -3.93 -4.48 7.19
CA ASN A 80 -3.00 -5.44 7.77
C ASN A 80 -3.41 -6.90 7.45
N TRP A 81 -4.00 -7.11 6.27
CA TRP A 81 -4.50 -8.43 5.82
C TRP A 81 -5.60 -9.07 6.67
N ALA A 82 -6.07 -8.39 7.72
CA ALA A 82 -7.11 -8.90 8.59
C ALA A 82 -8.48 -8.29 8.25
N LEU A 83 -9.53 -8.99 8.68
CA LEU A 83 -10.89 -8.46 8.64
C LEU A 83 -11.15 -7.47 9.79
N VAL A 84 -10.53 -7.71 10.95
CA VAL A 84 -10.68 -6.87 12.15
C VAL A 84 -9.33 -6.24 12.47
N PRO A 85 -9.25 -4.91 12.65
CA PRO A 85 -8.02 -4.28 13.08
C PRO A 85 -7.75 -4.62 14.56
N PRO A 86 -6.49 -4.89 14.94
CA PRO A 86 -6.10 -4.86 16.33
C PRO A 86 -6.17 -3.42 16.89
N ASP A 87 -6.30 -3.28 18.21
CA ASP A 87 -6.57 -2.01 18.89
C ASP A 87 -5.61 -0.89 18.48
N TYR A 88 -4.31 -1.18 18.36
CA TYR A 88 -3.32 -0.16 17.99
C TYR A 88 -3.51 0.41 16.57
N ILE A 89 -4.12 -0.34 15.64
CA ILE A 89 -4.51 0.19 14.32
C ILE A 89 -5.83 0.94 14.44
N ALA A 90 -6.82 0.39 15.17
CA ALA A 90 -8.11 1.04 15.37
C ALA A 90 -7.97 2.42 16.05
N GLU A 91 -7.03 2.54 16.98
CA GLU A 91 -6.71 3.76 17.72
C GLU A 91 -5.68 4.66 17.01
N SER A 92 -5.12 4.21 15.88
CA SER A 92 -4.07 4.97 15.15
C SER A 92 -4.59 6.29 14.59
N GLY A 93 -5.90 6.43 14.38
CA GLY A 93 -6.54 7.56 13.73
C GLY A 93 -6.44 7.56 12.20
N ILE A 94 -5.92 6.48 11.60
CA ILE A 94 -5.86 6.27 10.14
C ILE A 94 -7.08 5.43 9.71
N GLU A 95 -7.68 5.70 8.54
CA GLU A 95 -8.79 4.89 8.02
C GLU A 95 -8.35 3.43 7.86
N TYR A 96 -8.98 2.51 8.59
CA TYR A 96 -8.73 1.08 8.40
C TYR A 96 -9.58 0.51 7.26
N ILE A 97 -8.94 -0.25 6.36
CA ILE A 97 -9.60 -1.00 5.29
C ILE A 97 -9.58 -2.49 5.63
N PRO A 98 -10.72 -3.10 6.02
CA PRO A 98 -10.82 -4.53 6.27
C PRO A 98 -10.52 -5.36 5.03
N MET A 99 -9.90 -6.53 5.22
CA MET A 99 -9.65 -7.50 4.17
C MET A 99 -10.28 -8.86 4.51
N GLN A 100 -11.07 -9.41 3.59
CA GLN A 100 -11.42 -10.83 3.58
C GLN A 100 -10.31 -11.59 2.85
N TRP A 101 -9.25 -11.96 3.58
CA TRP A 101 -8.01 -12.48 2.98
C TRP A 101 -8.21 -13.74 2.15
N GLY A 102 -9.07 -14.66 2.62
CA GLY A 102 -9.38 -15.91 1.92
C GLY A 102 -10.82 -16.36 2.17
N ALA A 103 -11.10 -17.66 2.00
CA ALA A 103 -12.45 -18.21 2.19
C ALA A 103 -12.82 -18.48 3.67
N ALA A 104 -11.83 -18.50 4.57
CA ALA A 104 -12.05 -18.79 5.98
C ALA A 104 -12.95 -17.73 6.65
N ASP A 105 -13.89 -18.20 7.47
CA ASP A 105 -14.83 -17.38 8.26
C ASP A 105 -15.64 -16.33 7.46
N ILE A 106 -15.76 -16.51 6.14
CA ILE A 106 -16.39 -15.53 5.25
C ILE A 106 -17.88 -15.29 5.57
N GLU A 107 -18.55 -16.24 6.21
CA GLU A 107 -19.92 -16.09 6.70
C GLU A 107 -20.05 -14.99 7.77
N LYS A 108 -18.95 -14.64 8.47
CA LYS A 108 -18.90 -13.54 9.45
C LYS A 108 -18.59 -12.19 8.81
N LEU A 109 -18.28 -12.14 7.52
CA LEU A 109 -17.87 -10.92 6.81
C LEU A 109 -18.88 -9.80 7.00
N ALA A 110 -20.16 -10.04 6.72
CA ALA A 110 -21.16 -8.99 6.70
C ALA A 110 -21.43 -8.39 8.08
N VAL A 111 -21.53 -9.22 9.13
CA VAL A 111 -21.72 -8.71 10.50
C VAL A 111 -20.50 -7.92 10.96
N THR A 112 -19.29 -8.38 10.61
CA THR A 112 -18.04 -7.76 11.04
C THR A 112 -17.81 -6.41 10.35
N VAL A 113 -17.93 -6.36 9.03
CA VAL A 113 -17.76 -5.11 8.24
C VAL A 113 -18.76 -4.04 8.67
N LYS A 114 -20.02 -4.43 8.91
CA LYS A 114 -21.04 -3.51 9.43
C LYS A 114 -20.76 -3.07 10.86
N GLY A 115 -20.30 -3.99 11.72
CA GLY A 115 -19.91 -3.68 13.10
C GLY A 115 -18.75 -2.69 13.19
N LEU A 116 -17.80 -2.78 12.25
CA LEU A 116 -16.70 -1.81 12.10
C LEU A 116 -17.14 -0.48 11.50
N GLY A 117 -18.35 -0.39 10.93
CA GLY A 117 -18.81 0.79 10.19
C GLY A 117 -18.01 1.07 8.92
N ALA A 118 -17.29 0.07 8.40
CA ALA A 118 -16.38 0.21 7.27
C ALA A 118 -17.13 0.65 6.00
N LYS A 119 -16.47 1.48 5.19
CA LYS A 119 -17.02 2.01 3.92
C LYS A 119 -16.44 1.36 2.68
N THR A 120 -15.34 0.63 2.86
CA THR A 120 -14.59 -0.03 1.80
C THR A 120 -14.03 -1.33 2.35
N ILE A 121 -13.95 -2.38 1.54
CA ILE A 121 -13.28 -3.63 1.87
C ILE A 121 -12.34 -4.08 0.75
N LEU A 122 -11.32 -4.84 1.10
CA LEU A 122 -10.51 -5.63 0.20
C LEU A 122 -10.99 -7.09 0.23
N ALA A 123 -11.07 -7.72 -0.94
CA ALA A 123 -11.37 -9.15 -1.03
C ALA A 123 -10.06 -9.97 -0.99
N PHE A 124 -10.12 -11.17 -1.56
CA PHE A 124 -9.12 -12.22 -1.42
C PHE A 124 -7.71 -11.77 -1.79
N ASN A 125 -6.73 -12.17 -1.00
CA ASN A 125 -5.31 -11.84 -1.16
C ASN A 125 -4.60 -12.95 -1.94
N GLU A 126 -4.06 -12.59 -3.10
CA GLU A 126 -3.33 -13.48 -4.01
C GLU A 126 -4.02 -14.85 -4.17
N PRO A 127 -5.31 -14.88 -4.56
CA PRO A 127 -6.03 -16.15 -4.73
C PRO A 127 -5.45 -17.00 -5.88
N ASP A 128 -4.66 -16.39 -6.75
CA ASP A 128 -3.94 -17.03 -7.84
C ASP A 128 -2.66 -17.74 -7.41
N PHE A 129 -2.18 -17.51 -6.17
CA PHE A 129 -0.93 -18.06 -5.67
C PHE A 129 -1.17 -19.13 -4.59
N ASP A 130 -0.49 -20.28 -4.74
CA ASP A 130 -0.76 -21.50 -3.98
C ASP A 130 -0.37 -21.42 -2.50
N GLN A 131 0.61 -20.57 -2.20
CA GLN A 131 1.10 -20.28 -0.85
C GLN A 131 0.33 -19.16 -0.14
N GLN A 132 -0.70 -18.61 -0.78
CA GLN A 132 -1.53 -17.52 -0.27
C GLN A 132 -2.97 -18.02 -0.10
N SER A 133 -3.99 -17.22 -0.44
CA SER A 133 -5.38 -17.65 -0.24
C SER A 133 -5.79 -18.82 -1.13
N ASN A 134 -5.10 -19.01 -2.27
CA ASN A 134 -5.21 -20.19 -3.14
C ASN A 134 -6.66 -20.62 -3.40
N ILE A 135 -7.43 -19.72 -4.04
CA ILE A 135 -8.85 -19.91 -4.29
C ILE A 135 -9.07 -20.00 -5.79
N ASN A 136 -9.71 -21.07 -6.27
CA ASN A 136 -10.08 -21.14 -7.68
C ASN A 136 -11.03 -19.98 -8.06
N ALA A 137 -10.80 -19.35 -9.23
CA ALA A 137 -11.56 -18.20 -9.71
C ALA A 137 -13.09 -18.39 -9.75
N THR A 138 -13.57 -19.57 -10.20
CA THR A 138 -15.02 -19.85 -10.22
C THR A 138 -15.59 -20.01 -8.81
N PHE A 139 -14.83 -20.60 -7.90
CA PHE A 139 -15.25 -20.72 -6.50
C PHE A 139 -15.22 -19.35 -5.79
N ALA A 140 -14.21 -18.52 -6.06
CA ALA A 140 -14.15 -17.14 -5.58
C ALA A 140 -15.36 -16.31 -6.05
N ALA A 141 -15.81 -16.49 -7.30
CA ALA A 141 -17.03 -15.85 -7.82
C ALA A 141 -18.30 -16.29 -7.06
N GLN A 142 -18.42 -17.57 -6.69
CA GLN A 142 -19.54 -18.06 -5.88
C GLN A 142 -19.53 -17.45 -4.48
N LEU A 143 -18.36 -17.44 -3.82
CA LEU A 143 -18.19 -16.80 -2.52
C LEU A 143 -18.49 -15.29 -2.58
N TRP A 144 -18.05 -14.63 -3.65
CA TRP A 144 -18.34 -13.22 -3.87
C TRP A 144 -19.84 -12.96 -3.89
N MET A 145 -20.58 -13.66 -4.75
CA MET A 145 -22.02 -13.45 -4.89
C MET A 145 -22.78 -13.75 -3.59
N GLN A 146 -22.31 -14.72 -2.80
CA GLN A 146 -22.95 -15.10 -1.56
C GLN A 146 -22.65 -14.14 -0.40
N TYR A 147 -21.41 -13.67 -0.25
CA TYR A 147 -20.97 -12.98 0.96
C TYR A 147 -20.45 -11.55 0.76
N ILE A 148 -19.85 -11.25 -0.40
CA ILE A 148 -19.24 -9.94 -0.69
C ILE A 148 -20.24 -9.02 -1.40
N GLN A 149 -20.90 -9.49 -2.46
CA GLN A 149 -21.87 -8.73 -3.24
C GLN A 149 -22.99 -8.09 -2.41
N PRO A 150 -23.57 -8.75 -1.37
CA PRO A 150 -24.62 -8.14 -0.56
C PRO A 150 -24.18 -6.85 0.15
N LEU A 151 -22.90 -6.70 0.49
CA LEU A 151 -22.37 -5.49 1.14
C LEU A 151 -22.54 -4.24 0.27
N LYS A 152 -22.61 -4.40 -1.06
CA LYS A 152 -22.85 -3.28 -1.95
C LYS A 152 -24.18 -2.59 -1.69
N GLN A 153 -25.19 -3.34 -1.25
CA GLN A 153 -26.52 -2.81 -0.90
C GLN A 153 -26.46 -1.89 0.32
N ASP A 154 -25.46 -2.07 1.20
CA ASP A 154 -25.21 -1.20 2.35
C ASP A 154 -24.32 0.02 2.01
N GLY A 155 -24.02 0.23 0.73
CA GLY A 155 -23.18 1.33 0.26
C GLY A 155 -21.68 1.12 0.49
N ILE A 156 -21.25 -0.10 0.83
CA ILE A 156 -19.83 -0.45 0.99
C ILE A 156 -19.19 -0.60 -0.39
N ARG A 157 -18.00 -0.04 -0.56
CA ARG A 157 -17.18 -0.20 -1.76
C ARG A 157 -16.44 -1.54 -1.74
N LEU A 158 -16.49 -2.26 -2.85
CA LEU A 158 -15.96 -3.62 -2.96
C LEU A 158 -14.70 -3.62 -3.82
N GLY A 159 -13.56 -3.87 -3.19
CA GLY A 159 -12.31 -4.18 -3.88
C GLY A 159 -12.33 -5.60 -4.42
N GLY A 160 -11.95 -5.76 -5.69
CA GLY A 160 -11.74 -7.08 -6.30
C GLY A 160 -10.67 -7.91 -5.56
N PRO A 161 -10.49 -9.18 -5.95
CA PRO A 161 -9.38 -9.99 -5.44
C PRO A 161 -8.03 -9.37 -5.84
N ALA A 162 -7.10 -9.28 -4.89
CA ALA A 162 -5.78 -8.72 -5.10
C ALA A 162 -4.85 -9.78 -5.71
N ILE A 163 -4.66 -9.74 -7.03
CA ILE A 163 -3.82 -10.71 -7.73
C ILE A 163 -2.33 -10.40 -7.62
N SER A 164 -1.50 -11.44 -7.68
CA SER A 164 -0.05 -11.31 -7.82
C SER A 164 0.33 -10.78 -9.22
N SER A 165 1.52 -10.18 -9.36
CA SER A 165 2.11 -9.85 -10.68
C SER A 165 2.76 -11.05 -11.38
N GLY A 166 2.55 -12.27 -10.87
CA GLY A 166 3.07 -13.50 -11.47
C GLY A 166 2.29 -13.93 -12.71
N PRO A 167 2.76 -14.97 -13.43
CA PRO A 167 2.09 -15.48 -14.64
C PRO A 167 0.65 -15.97 -14.42
N SER A 168 0.28 -16.30 -13.17
CA SER A 168 -1.06 -16.76 -12.79
C SER A 168 -2.06 -15.63 -12.56
N GLY A 169 -1.61 -14.43 -12.19
CA GLY A 169 -2.47 -13.37 -11.66
C GLY A 169 -3.51 -12.88 -12.67
N LEU A 170 -3.06 -12.35 -13.82
CA LEU A 170 -3.97 -11.83 -14.83
C LEU A 170 -4.92 -12.91 -15.40
N PRO A 171 -4.45 -14.13 -15.77
CA PRO A 171 -5.36 -15.20 -16.19
C PRO A 171 -6.41 -15.56 -15.13
N TRP A 172 -6.01 -15.66 -13.86
CA TRP A 172 -6.94 -15.94 -12.77
C TRP A 172 -8.02 -14.87 -12.66
N LEU A 173 -7.63 -13.59 -12.77
CA LEU A 173 -8.57 -12.48 -12.70
C LEU A 173 -9.54 -12.49 -13.90
N GLN A 174 -9.06 -12.77 -15.10
CA GLN A 174 -9.91 -12.92 -16.28
C GLN A 174 -10.97 -14.02 -16.07
N ASP A 175 -10.56 -15.18 -15.54
CA ASP A 175 -11.47 -16.28 -15.22
C ASP A 175 -12.50 -15.88 -14.15
N PHE A 176 -12.09 -15.12 -13.13
CA PHE A 176 -12.98 -14.63 -12.08
C PHE A 176 -14.03 -13.65 -12.63
N MET A 177 -13.58 -12.69 -13.45
CA MET A 177 -14.45 -11.71 -14.10
C MET A 177 -15.45 -12.39 -15.05
N ALA A 178 -15.02 -13.42 -15.78
CA ALA A 178 -15.89 -14.21 -16.64
C ALA A 178 -16.92 -15.03 -15.84
N ALA A 179 -16.52 -15.60 -14.71
CA ALA A 179 -17.39 -16.38 -13.83
C ALA A 179 -18.40 -15.53 -13.05
N CYS A 180 -18.16 -14.22 -12.91
CA CYS A 180 -18.98 -13.33 -12.10
C CYS A 180 -19.52 -12.10 -12.83
N SER A 181 -20.32 -12.31 -13.88
CA SER A 181 -20.93 -11.22 -14.66
C SER A 181 -21.88 -10.30 -13.86
N GLN A 182 -22.31 -10.70 -12.67
CA GLN A 182 -23.15 -9.91 -11.76
C GLN A 182 -22.36 -9.29 -10.60
N CYS A 183 -21.06 -9.56 -10.48
CA CYS A 183 -20.20 -8.93 -9.48
C CYS A 183 -20.13 -7.43 -9.72
N THR A 184 -20.25 -6.65 -8.65
CA THR A 184 -19.92 -5.22 -8.64
C THR A 184 -18.55 -5.03 -8.03
N ILE A 185 -17.57 -4.61 -8.83
CA ILE A 185 -16.21 -4.33 -8.38
C ILE A 185 -15.97 -2.83 -8.53
N ASP A 186 -15.80 -2.14 -7.41
CA ASP A 186 -15.63 -0.68 -7.38
C ASP A 186 -14.20 -0.24 -7.70
N PHE A 187 -13.23 -1.14 -7.49
CA PHE A 187 -11.83 -0.97 -7.80
C PHE A 187 -11.13 -2.33 -7.82
N LEU A 188 -10.00 -2.43 -8.51
CA LEU A 188 -9.24 -3.65 -8.69
C LEU A 188 -7.88 -3.55 -7.96
N PRO A 189 -7.72 -4.25 -6.84
CA PRO A 189 -6.43 -4.44 -6.18
C PRO A 189 -5.47 -5.30 -7.00
N PHE A 190 -4.18 -4.99 -6.98
CA PHE A 190 -3.13 -5.87 -7.46
C PHE A 190 -1.82 -5.63 -6.70
N HIS A 191 -0.92 -6.61 -6.76
CA HIS A 191 0.40 -6.55 -6.15
C HIS A 191 1.52 -6.51 -7.18
N TRP A 192 2.63 -5.88 -6.82
CA TRP A 192 3.84 -5.93 -7.64
C TRP A 192 5.10 -5.98 -6.79
N TYR A 193 5.93 -6.98 -7.02
CA TYR A 193 7.27 -7.06 -6.45
C TYR A 193 8.24 -7.40 -7.55
N GLY A 194 9.30 -6.62 -7.69
CA GLY A 194 10.26 -6.83 -8.75
C GLY A 194 11.39 -5.83 -8.74
N SER A 195 12.01 -5.64 -9.90
CA SER A 195 13.04 -4.65 -10.11
C SER A 195 12.76 -3.77 -11.32
N GLY A 196 13.01 -2.47 -11.18
CA GLY A 196 12.86 -1.46 -12.22
C GLY A 196 11.42 -0.95 -12.41
N SER A 197 11.30 0.35 -12.69
CA SER A 197 10.01 1.03 -12.90
C SER A 197 9.32 0.63 -14.20
N GLY A 198 10.07 0.21 -15.23
CA GLY A 198 9.53 -0.25 -16.50
C GLY A 198 8.55 -1.41 -16.34
N GLY A 199 8.99 -2.51 -15.70
CA GLY A 199 8.13 -3.68 -15.48
C GLY A 199 6.91 -3.39 -14.59
N PHE A 200 7.06 -2.50 -13.61
CA PHE A 200 5.93 -2.02 -12.81
C PHE A 200 4.89 -1.29 -13.67
N PHE A 201 5.33 -0.33 -14.49
CA PHE A 201 4.42 0.43 -15.33
C PHE A 201 3.82 -0.40 -16.46
N ASP A 202 4.58 -1.30 -17.07
CA ASP A 202 4.06 -2.23 -18.08
C ASP A 202 2.91 -3.07 -17.51
N TYR A 203 3.09 -3.60 -16.29
CA TYR A 203 2.04 -4.38 -15.63
C TYR A 203 0.82 -3.52 -15.27
N LEU A 204 1.05 -2.34 -14.67
CA LEU A 204 -0.01 -1.38 -14.32
C LEU A 204 -0.85 -1.00 -15.56
N TYR A 205 -0.21 -0.64 -16.66
CA TYR A 205 -0.91 -0.27 -17.89
C TYR A 205 -1.56 -1.46 -18.58
N SER A 206 -1.01 -2.67 -18.44
CA SER A 206 -1.66 -3.89 -18.94
C SER A 206 -3.00 -4.16 -18.23
N LEU A 207 -3.03 -4.03 -16.89
CA LEU A 207 -4.26 -4.17 -16.10
C LEU A 207 -5.28 -3.08 -16.43
N ASN A 208 -4.84 -1.83 -16.56
CA ASN A 208 -5.72 -0.74 -16.95
C ASN A 208 -6.23 -0.90 -18.40
N GLY A 209 -5.44 -1.50 -19.30
CA GLY A 209 -5.85 -1.79 -20.67
C GLY A 209 -6.92 -2.89 -20.74
N GLU A 210 -6.80 -3.91 -19.89
CA GLU A 210 -7.77 -5.02 -19.79
C GLU A 210 -9.08 -4.57 -19.10
N PHE A 211 -8.97 -3.75 -18.05
CA PHE A 211 -10.12 -3.30 -17.23
C PHE A 211 -10.23 -1.77 -17.16
N PRO A 212 -10.39 -1.05 -18.28
CA PRO A 212 -10.24 0.42 -18.36
C PRO A 212 -11.31 1.23 -17.63
N HIS A 213 -12.35 0.57 -17.13
CA HIS A 213 -13.47 1.20 -16.43
C HIS A 213 -13.46 0.97 -14.92
N ILE A 214 -12.48 0.21 -14.41
CA ILE A 214 -12.35 -0.12 -12.99
C ILE A 214 -11.09 0.56 -12.47
N PRO A 215 -11.18 1.51 -11.54
CA PRO A 215 -10.00 2.13 -10.92
C PRO A 215 -9.09 1.07 -10.29
N LEU A 216 -7.79 1.25 -10.40
CA LEU A 216 -6.80 0.36 -9.82
C LEU A 216 -6.40 0.80 -8.42
N TRP A 217 -6.25 -0.18 -7.52
CA TRP A 217 -5.57 -0.03 -6.25
C TRP A 217 -4.29 -0.85 -6.28
N ILE A 218 -3.14 -0.27 -5.98
CA ILE A 218 -1.89 -1.03 -5.80
C ILE A 218 -1.76 -1.32 -4.30
N THR A 219 -2.35 -2.41 -3.83
CA THR A 219 -2.41 -2.71 -2.39
C THR A 219 -1.06 -3.16 -1.83
N GLU A 220 -0.16 -3.66 -2.68
CA GLU A 220 1.23 -3.94 -2.34
C GLU A 220 2.14 -3.62 -3.51
N PHE A 221 3.20 -2.86 -3.26
CA PHE A 221 4.33 -2.81 -4.19
C PHE A 221 5.64 -2.44 -3.52
N ALA A 222 6.74 -3.04 -4.01
CA ALA A 222 8.09 -2.70 -3.58
C ALA A 222 9.15 -3.07 -4.63
N GLU A 223 10.24 -2.30 -4.66
CA GLU A 223 11.49 -2.67 -5.34
C GLU A 223 12.30 -3.62 -4.45
N THR A 224 12.64 -4.79 -4.98
CA THR A 224 13.24 -5.89 -4.22
C THR A 224 14.77 -5.95 -4.34
N SER A 225 15.37 -5.01 -5.06
CA SER A 225 16.83 -4.83 -5.13
C SER A 225 17.46 -4.71 -3.75
N SER A 226 18.68 -5.26 -3.62
CA SER A 226 19.53 -5.10 -2.44
C SER A 226 20.31 -3.78 -2.40
N ASN A 227 19.95 -2.82 -3.26
CA ASN A 227 20.58 -1.52 -3.34
C ASN A 227 19.58 -0.42 -2.96
N ASP A 228 19.80 0.21 -1.80
CA ASP A 228 18.96 1.29 -1.27
C ASP A 228 18.72 2.43 -2.28
N SER A 229 19.72 2.74 -3.12
CA SER A 229 19.60 3.82 -4.11
C SER A 229 18.64 3.43 -5.24
N VAL A 230 18.62 2.15 -5.64
CA VAL A 230 17.69 1.63 -6.65
C VAL A 230 16.27 1.61 -6.07
N VAL A 231 16.12 1.16 -4.83
CA VAL A 231 14.82 1.19 -4.11
C VAL A 231 14.27 2.61 -4.02
N LEU A 232 15.11 3.57 -3.62
CA LEU A 232 14.70 4.96 -3.46
C LEU A 232 14.35 5.62 -4.80
N ASP A 233 15.11 5.33 -5.86
CA ASP A 233 14.85 5.84 -7.21
C ASP A 233 13.53 5.28 -7.76
N PHE A 234 13.31 3.97 -7.65
CA PHE A 234 12.04 3.33 -8.00
C PHE A 234 10.86 3.96 -7.25
N MET A 235 11.00 4.11 -5.92
CA MET A 235 9.97 4.73 -5.09
C MET A 235 9.66 6.14 -5.58
N ASN A 236 10.67 6.96 -5.84
CA ASN A 236 10.47 8.34 -6.26
C ASN A 236 9.75 8.42 -7.62
N GLN A 237 10.15 7.60 -8.59
CA GLN A 237 9.53 7.55 -9.91
C GLN A 237 8.06 7.09 -9.85
N THR A 238 7.81 6.01 -9.12
CA THR A 238 6.47 5.40 -9.03
C THR A 238 5.51 6.32 -8.30
N ILE A 239 5.80 6.76 -7.08
CA ILE A 239 4.85 7.58 -6.31
C ILE A 239 4.56 8.93 -6.97
N THR A 240 5.55 9.52 -7.67
CA THR A 240 5.36 10.77 -8.42
C THR A 240 4.39 10.56 -9.58
N THR A 241 4.54 9.45 -10.30
CA THR A 241 3.67 9.11 -11.44
C THR A 241 2.27 8.72 -10.96
N LEU A 242 2.15 7.83 -9.97
CA LEU A 242 0.87 7.35 -9.43
C LEU A 242 -0.01 8.48 -8.86
N ASP A 243 0.61 9.51 -8.28
CA ASP A 243 -0.10 10.71 -7.81
C ASP A 243 -0.84 11.43 -8.96
N GLY A 244 -0.33 11.35 -10.19
CA GLY A 244 -0.89 11.97 -11.40
C GLY A 244 -1.80 11.09 -12.26
N LEU A 245 -1.89 9.78 -12.00
CA LEU A 245 -2.71 8.86 -12.80
C LEU A 245 -4.14 8.76 -12.24
N ASP A 246 -5.13 9.29 -12.96
CA ASP A 246 -6.53 9.32 -12.50
C ASP A 246 -7.15 7.93 -12.29
N PHE A 247 -6.74 6.94 -13.09
CA PHE A 247 -7.23 5.56 -12.97
C PHE A 247 -6.58 4.80 -11.79
N VAL A 248 -5.53 5.35 -11.17
CA VAL A 248 -4.99 4.84 -9.90
C VAL A 248 -5.63 5.60 -8.76
N GLU A 249 -6.45 4.91 -7.97
CA GLU A 249 -7.17 5.55 -6.88
C GLU A 249 -6.42 5.49 -5.55
N ARG A 250 -5.78 4.36 -5.23
CA ARG A 250 -4.98 4.20 -4.01
C ARG A 250 -3.76 3.32 -4.25
N TYR A 251 -2.71 3.53 -3.46
CA TYR A 251 -1.53 2.66 -3.46
C TYR A 251 -0.87 2.58 -2.09
N ALA A 252 -0.33 1.41 -1.74
CA ALA A 252 0.36 1.15 -0.47
C ALA A 252 1.71 0.49 -0.75
N TRP A 253 2.78 1.18 -0.37
CA TRP A 253 4.13 0.61 -0.43
C TRP A 253 4.23 -0.50 0.62
N PHE A 254 4.71 -1.66 0.20
CA PHE A 254 4.99 -2.74 1.14
C PHE A 254 6.36 -2.51 1.76
N GLY A 255 6.39 -2.25 3.06
CA GLY A 255 7.65 -1.90 3.74
C GLY A 255 7.50 -1.13 5.04
N PHE A 256 6.28 -0.89 5.55
CA PHE A 256 6.11 -0.14 6.79
C PHE A 256 6.43 -1.01 8.03
N PHE A 257 7.71 -1.35 8.16
CA PHE A 257 8.29 -2.16 9.21
C PHE A 257 9.76 -1.77 9.39
N ARG A 258 10.39 -2.29 10.44
CA ARG A 258 11.83 -2.12 10.73
C ARG A 258 12.65 -3.12 9.92
N PRO A 259 13.96 -2.89 9.69
CA PRO A 259 14.75 -3.75 8.79
C PRO A 259 14.66 -5.23 9.18
N LYS A 260 14.38 -6.10 8.19
CA LYS A 260 14.24 -7.54 8.38
C LYS A 260 14.98 -8.28 7.27
N ASP A 261 15.78 -9.30 7.63
CA ASP A 261 16.39 -10.26 6.69
C ASP A 261 17.05 -9.64 5.44
N GLY A 262 17.70 -8.47 5.59
CA GLY A 262 18.33 -7.77 4.46
C GLY A 262 17.33 -7.11 3.49
N SER A 263 16.10 -6.83 3.91
CA SER A 263 15.18 -5.98 3.17
C SER A 263 15.75 -4.57 3.02
N HIS A 264 15.69 -4.01 1.82
CA HIS A 264 16.10 -2.63 1.53
C HIS A 264 14.91 -1.69 1.28
N TYR A 265 13.69 -2.24 1.24
CA TYR A 265 12.44 -1.52 0.99
C TYR A 265 11.65 -1.18 2.27
N ASN A 266 12.22 -1.45 3.45
CA ASN A 266 11.61 -1.01 4.71
C ASN A 266 11.59 0.52 4.82
N LEU A 267 10.60 1.06 5.51
CA LEU A 267 10.38 2.49 5.69
C LEU A 267 10.84 2.99 7.07
N LEU A 268 11.13 2.09 7.99
CA LEU A 268 11.56 2.41 9.34
C LEU A 268 13.01 1.99 9.59
N ASP A 269 13.73 2.75 10.41
CA ASP A 269 15.01 2.34 10.96
C ASP A 269 14.82 1.33 12.13
N VAL A 270 15.92 0.83 12.68
CA VAL A 270 15.91 -0.12 13.80
C VAL A 270 15.20 0.40 15.06
N ASN A 271 15.08 1.72 15.20
CA ASN A 271 14.43 2.40 16.32
C ASN A 271 12.96 2.74 16.04
N GLY A 272 12.43 2.43 14.85
CA GLY A 272 11.06 2.75 14.44
C GLY A 272 10.87 4.19 13.93
N ASN A 273 11.94 4.92 13.62
CA ASN A 273 11.83 6.23 12.96
C ASN A 273 11.81 6.07 11.44
N LEU A 274 11.20 7.01 10.72
CA LEU A 274 11.24 7.01 9.25
C LEU A 274 12.68 7.11 8.75
N ASN A 275 13.11 6.11 7.96
CA ASN A 275 14.37 6.17 7.24
C ASN A 275 14.25 7.05 5.97
N ALA A 276 15.25 7.07 5.10
CA ALA A 276 15.21 7.88 3.88
C ALA A 276 14.01 7.55 2.96
N ALA A 277 13.71 6.26 2.78
CA ALA A 277 12.56 5.81 1.99
C ALA A 277 11.23 6.16 2.69
N GLY A 278 11.13 5.93 4.01
CA GLY A 278 9.98 6.32 4.82
C GLY A 278 9.68 7.81 4.77
N GLN A 279 10.70 8.65 4.77
CA GLN A 279 10.56 10.10 4.60
C GLN A 279 9.97 10.43 3.22
N VAL A 280 10.47 9.84 2.13
CA VAL A 280 9.92 10.08 0.78
C VAL A 280 8.47 9.60 0.64
N TYR A 281 8.15 8.45 1.24
CA TYR A 281 6.82 7.85 1.13
C TYR A 281 5.76 8.53 2.01
N VAL A 282 6.09 8.83 3.26
CA VAL A 282 5.13 9.27 4.28
C VAL A 282 5.16 10.78 4.47
N ASP A 283 6.32 11.43 4.43
CA ASP A 283 6.45 12.85 4.77
C ASP A 283 6.11 13.77 3.58
N ALA A 284 5.06 14.57 3.73
CA ALA A 284 4.58 15.54 2.76
C ALA A 284 5.66 16.55 2.31
N ALA A 285 6.59 16.91 3.19
CA ALA A 285 7.63 17.90 2.94
C ALA A 285 8.85 17.32 2.21
N LYS A 286 8.96 15.99 2.12
CA LYS A 286 10.11 15.27 1.57
C LYS A 286 9.82 14.62 0.22
N LYS A 287 8.72 14.97 -0.44
CA LYS A 287 8.52 14.63 -1.86
C LYS A 287 9.67 15.23 -2.68
N VAL A 288 10.64 14.40 -3.07
CA VAL A 288 11.74 14.84 -3.93
C VAL A 288 11.21 14.98 -5.35
N VAL A 289 10.80 16.20 -5.71
CA VAL A 289 10.48 16.55 -7.10
C VAL A 289 11.79 16.74 -7.86
N ASN A 290 12.46 15.64 -8.21
CA ASN A 290 13.42 15.68 -9.30
C ASN A 290 12.74 15.06 -10.52
N ALA A 291 12.29 15.93 -11.42
CA ALA A 291 11.88 15.55 -12.76
C ALA A 291 13.02 14.77 -13.42
N LEU A 292 12.75 13.57 -13.92
CA LEU A 292 13.74 12.82 -14.69
C LEU A 292 13.99 13.51 -16.04
N PRO A 293 15.25 13.49 -16.54
CA PRO A 293 15.52 13.71 -17.95
C PRO A 293 14.77 12.68 -18.79
N ASN A 294 14.20 13.16 -19.90
CA ASN A 294 13.47 12.43 -20.93
C ASN A 294 14.05 11.01 -21.22
N PRO A 295 13.24 9.94 -21.31
CA PRO A 295 13.73 8.60 -21.62
C PRO A 295 14.04 8.48 -23.12
N THR A 296 15.20 8.99 -23.52
CA THR A 296 15.88 8.58 -24.75
C THR A 296 17.21 7.97 -24.36
N GLY A 297 17.15 6.74 -23.85
CA GLY A 297 18.31 5.97 -23.43
C GLY A 297 17.98 4.49 -23.55
N SER A 298 18.13 3.97 -24.76
CA SER A 298 18.06 2.55 -25.07
C SER A 298 19.18 1.78 -24.35
N GLY A 299 18.81 0.80 -23.52
CA GLY A 299 19.64 -0.37 -23.21
C GLY A 299 19.40 -1.02 -21.85
N PRO A 300 19.67 -2.33 -21.70
CA PRO A 300 19.35 -3.44 -22.58
C PRO A 300 18.15 -4.24 -22.06
N ASP A 301 17.44 -4.88 -23.00
CA ASP A 301 16.44 -5.91 -22.74
C ASP A 301 16.99 -7.01 -21.83
N GLY A 302 16.19 -7.40 -20.83
CA GLY A 302 16.54 -8.53 -19.97
C GLY A 302 15.74 -8.62 -18.69
N ALA A 303 14.41 -8.58 -18.75
CA ALA A 303 13.59 -9.14 -17.69
C ALA A 303 13.87 -10.66 -17.62
N THR A 304 14.88 -11.04 -16.84
CA THR A 304 15.01 -12.43 -16.41
C THR A 304 13.98 -12.63 -15.32
N ASN A 305 12.90 -13.33 -15.67
CA ASN A 305 11.96 -13.90 -14.73
C ASN A 305 12.72 -14.88 -13.83
N SER A 306 13.32 -14.36 -12.76
CA SER A 306 13.79 -15.19 -11.67
C SER A 306 12.58 -15.49 -10.80
N ALA A 307 11.93 -16.60 -11.13
CA ALA A 307 10.93 -17.25 -10.30
C ALA A 307 11.50 -17.45 -8.90
N GLY A 308 10.96 -16.69 -7.96
CA GLY A 308 11.26 -16.76 -6.55
C GLY A 308 10.24 -15.87 -5.86
N GLY A 309 8.99 -16.34 -5.80
CA GLY A 309 7.96 -15.70 -5.00
C GLY A 309 8.51 -15.53 -3.58
N LEU A 310 8.71 -14.28 -3.15
CA LEU A 310 8.99 -13.99 -1.76
C LEU A 310 7.75 -14.40 -0.97
N THR A 311 7.88 -15.47 -0.20
CA THR A 311 6.86 -15.96 0.72
C THR A 311 6.82 -15.06 1.94
N THR A 312 5.93 -14.08 1.95
CA THR A 312 5.59 -13.32 3.16
C THR A 312 4.56 -14.11 3.98
N VAL A 313 5.03 -15.10 4.73
CA VAL A 313 4.18 -15.76 5.73
C VAL A 313 4.01 -14.80 6.91
N PHE A 314 2.90 -14.08 6.96
CA PHE A 314 2.47 -13.34 8.15
C PHE A 314 1.56 -14.22 9.00
N PRO A 315 1.86 -14.44 10.29
CA PRO A 315 0.88 -15.05 11.17
C PRO A 315 -0.25 -14.05 11.39
N ALA A 316 -1.43 -14.33 10.82
CA ALA A 316 -2.67 -13.82 11.40
C ALA A 316 -2.66 -14.24 12.87
N SER A 317 -2.81 -13.27 13.78
CA SER A 317 -2.86 -13.57 15.21
C SER A 317 -4.15 -14.34 15.49
N ASP A 318 -4.00 -15.66 15.51
CA ASP A 318 -5.05 -16.61 15.82
C ASP A 318 -5.37 -16.49 17.32
N THR A 319 -6.53 -15.90 17.65
CA THR A 319 -7.06 -15.97 19.02
C THR A 319 -7.60 -17.38 19.19
N GLY A 320 -6.74 -18.23 19.75
CA GLY A 320 -6.83 -19.68 19.61
C GLY A 320 -8.13 -20.34 20.03
N LEU A 321 -8.52 -21.32 19.23
CA LEU A 321 -9.04 -22.62 19.65
C LEU A 321 -8.61 -23.65 18.58
N THR A 322 -7.55 -24.40 18.82
CA THR A 322 -7.26 -25.61 18.05
C THR A 322 -8.22 -26.73 18.44
N PRO A 323 -8.74 -27.47 17.46
CA PRO A 323 -8.47 -28.90 17.46
C PRO A 323 -7.94 -29.37 16.09
N GLY A 324 -6.88 -30.16 16.15
CA GLY A 324 -6.10 -30.57 14.98
C GLY A 324 -6.89 -31.32 13.91
N PHE A 325 -6.48 -31.12 12.67
CA PHE A 325 -6.91 -31.95 11.55
C PHE A 325 -5.71 -32.61 10.89
N ALA A 326 -5.82 -33.94 10.82
CA ALA A 326 -4.96 -34.82 10.07
C ALA A 326 -5.02 -34.48 8.58
N THR A 327 -3.86 -34.55 7.94
CA THR A 327 -3.68 -34.49 6.49
C THR A 327 -4.47 -35.61 5.80
N GLN A 328 -5.40 -35.27 4.93
CA GLN A 328 -5.86 -36.16 3.87
C GLN A 328 -5.61 -35.51 2.51
N THR A 329 -4.51 -35.93 1.90
CA THR A 329 -4.26 -35.83 0.47
C THR A 329 -5.23 -36.75 -0.27
N GLY A 330 -6.00 -36.24 -1.22
CA GLY A 330 -6.87 -37.09 -2.03
C GLY A 330 -7.81 -36.32 -2.94
N ASN A 331 -7.26 -35.67 -3.97
CA ASN A 331 -8.06 -35.20 -5.09
C ASN A 331 -8.48 -36.43 -5.91
N SER A 332 -9.78 -36.70 -6.02
CA SER A 332 -10.33 -37.69 -6.95
C SER A 332 -11.67 -37.18 -7.46
N GLY A 333 -11.72 -36.98 -8.78
CA GLY A 333 -12.79 -36.27 -9.47
C GLY A 333 -14.16 -36.93 -9.34
N LEU A 334 -15.20 -36.10 -9.41
CA LEU A 334 -16.57 -36.56 -9.53
C LEU A 334 -17.04 -36.42 -10.99
N ARG A 335 -17.33 -37.56 -11.63
CA ARG A 335 -18.24 -37.64 -12.78
C ARG A 335 -19.31 -38.72 -12.52
N VAL A 336 -20.55 -38.25 -12.52
CA VAL A 336 -21.82 -38.84 -13.02
C VAL A 336 -22.30 -40.20 -12.48
N GLY A 337 -23.49 -40.18 -11.86
CA GLY A 337 -24.62 -41.07 -12.23
C GLY A 337 -25.15 -42.04 -11.16
N GLY A 338 -26.47 -42.00 -10.94
CA GLY A 338 -27.30 -43.19 -10.62
C GLY A 338 -27.76 -43.41 -9.18
N ASN A 339 -29.09 -43.32 -9.00
CA ASN A 339 -29.99 -43.97 -8.02
C ASN A 339 -29.40 -44.82 -6.86
N GLU A 340 -29.69 -44.44 -5.60
CA GLU A 340 -30.62 -45.15 -4.67
C GLU A 340 -30.55 -44.64 -3.20
N ILE A 341 -31.71 -44.19 -2.71
CA ILE A 341 -32.40 -44.47 -1.43
C ILE A 341 -31.62 -44.50 -0.08
N VAL A 342 -31.89 -43.45 0.71
CA VAL A 342 -32.28 -43.38 2.15
C VAL A 342 -31.47 -44.13 3.22
N LYS A 343 -30.97 -43.37 4.21
CA LYS A 343 -31.17 -43.66 5.63
C LYS A 343 -31.26 -42.40 6.48
N ILE A 344 -32.44 -42.18 7.06
CA ILE A 344 -32.74 -41.25 8.15
C ILE A 344 -32.53 -41.99 9.48
N CYS A 345 -31.85 -41.36 10.44
CA CYS A 345 -31.97 -41.46 11.91
C CYS A 345 -30.82 -40.63 12.51
N GLY A 346 -30.92 -39.82 13.56
CA GLY A 346 -31.96 -39.55 14.53
C GLY A 346 -31.32 -38.83 15.73
N VAL A 347 -31.93 -37.69 16.09
CA VAL A 347 -32.02 -36.91 17.35
C VAL A 347 -31.27 -37.37 18.64
N GLY A 348 -30.74 -36.36 19.36
CA GLY A 348 -30.63 -36.30 20.84
C GLY A 348 -29.18 -36.30 21.37
N GLY A 349 -28.75 -35.51 22.37
CA GLY A 349 -29.38 -34.60 23.33
C GLY A 349 -28.29 -34.12 24.31
N ALA A 350 -28.51 -32.99 24.97
CA ALA A 350 -27.57 -32.29 25.86
C ALA A 350 -27.27 -33.01 27.20
N MET A 351 -26.13 -32.72 27.83
CA MET A 351 -25.99 -32.61 29.30
C MET A 351 -24.80 -31.76 29.74
N PHE A 352 -25.08 -30.89 30.71
CA PHE A 352 -24.17 -30.15 31.58
C PHE A 352 -23.42 -31.07 32.55
N ALA A 353 -22.20 -30.70 32.97
CA ALA A 353 -21.68 -31.05 34.29
C ALA A 353 -20.69 -29.98 34.81
N ALA A 354 -21.06 -29.38 35.94
CA ALA A 354 -20.20 -28.61 36.83
C ALA A 354 -19.83 -29.49 38.04
N ALA A 355 -18.75 -29.11 38.76
CA ALA A 355 -18.34 -29.44 40.15
C ALA A 355 -16.89 -29.99 40.22
N VAL A 356 -16.06 -29.79 41.24
CA VAL A 356 -16.06 -29.02 42.51
C VAL A 356 -14.60 -29.07 43.04
N PHE A 357 -14.23 -28.08 43.87
CA PHE A 357 -13.01 -27.96 44.68
C PHE A 357 -12.65 -29.18 45.56
N GLY A 358 -11.34 -29.36 45.83
CA GLY A 358 -10.83 -30.16 46.94
C GLY A 358 -9.34 -29.91 47.22
N ALA A 359 -9.04 -29.39 48.41
CA ALA A 359 -7.70 -29.10 48.92
C ALA A 359 -7.05 -30.33 49.62
N ALA A 360 -5.71 -30.38 49.67
CA ALA A 360 -4.88 -30.55 50.89
C ALA A 360 -3.53 -31.30 50.67
N LEU A 361 -2.45 -30.61 51.08
CA LEU A 361 -1.24 -31.02 51.80
C LEU A 361 -0.18 -32.03 51.25
N VAL A 362 1.07 -31.50 51.20
CA VAL A 362 2.36 -32.00 51.77
C VAL A 362 2.91 -33.34 51.20
N TRP A 363 4.11 -33.45 50.62
CA TRP A 363 5.44 -32.86 50.88
C TRP A 363 6.06 -32.19 49.66
#